data_AF-A0A0U5CRF0-F1
#
_entry.id   AF-A0A0U5CRF0-F1
#
_cell.length_a   1.000
_cell.length_b   1.000
_cell.length_c   1.000
_cell.angle_alpha   90.00
_cell.angle_beta   90.00
_cell.angle_gamma   90.00
#
_symmetry.space_group_name_H-M   'P 1'
#
loop_
_entity.id
_entity.type
_entity.pdbx_description
1 polymer ?
#
loop_
_entity_poly.entity_id
_entity_poly.type
_entity_poly.pdbx_seq_one_letter_code
_entity_poly.pdbx_strand_id
1 'polypeptide(L)'
;MALPSLTQTPTLYPNCCLSLSTPFLTHLASLLPTHPHFTLSIGSGSGQLEALITTNHRDVRIEGVEVNSSVNLYIEEQDMNFVTGTWELCSRAAQAKAWMFVYPREPKLLMKYIETYGGGEVAEILWLGPKVDWSDYEGCFEQSGFKDVGIYEGGNIGGAEFEVLAVVRKTMS
;
A
#
# COMPACT_ATOMS: atom_id res chain seq x y z
N MET A 1 -12.66 -9.81 -13.33
CA MET A 1 -12.04 -9.23 -14.56
C MET A 1 -10.66 -9.89 -14.75
N ALA A 2 -10.13 -10.04 -15.97
CA ALA A 2 -8.81 -10.66 -16.15
C ALA A 2 -7.68 -9.70 -15.71
N LEU A 3 -6.66 -10.20 -15.03
CA LEU A 3 -5.46 -9.43 -14.69
C LEU A 3 -4.60 -9.21 -15.94
N PRO A 4 -4.00 -8.02 -16.11
CA PRO A 4 -3.09 -7.78 -17.23
C PRO A 4 -1.79 -8.59 -17.08
N SER A 5 -1.17 -8.93 -18.19
CA SER A 5 0.21 -9.43 -18.18
C SER A 5 1.18 -8.25 -18.07
N LEU A 6 2.00 -8.23 -17.03
CA LEU A 6 2.96 -7.16 -16.80
C LEU A 6 4.18 -7.28 -17.72
N THR A 7 4.75 -6.12 -18.03
CA THR A 7 5.99 -5.97 -18.82
C THR A 7 7.18 -5.68 -17.91
N GLN A 8 8.39 -5.71 -18.47
CA GLN A 8 9.60 -5.28 -17.77
C GLN A 8 9.68 -3.76 -17.56
N THR A 9 8.98 -2.99 -18.39
CA THR A 9 8.92 -1.53 -18.30
C THR A 9 7.67 -1.07 -17.55
N PRO A 10 7.76 -0.02 -16.71
CA PRO A 10 6.60 0.57 -16.05
C PRO A 10 5.55 1.02 -17.07
N THR A 11 4.31 0.60 -16.87
CA THR A 11 3.18 0.92 -17.76
C THR A 11 1.95 1.28 -16.93
N LEU A 12 1.23 2.33 -17.31
CA LEU A 12 -0.04 2.68 -16.69
C LEU A 12 -1.15 1.76 -17.19
N TYR A 13 -1.85 1.10 -16.25
CA TYR A 13 -2.99 0.24 -16.56
C TYR A 13 -4.30 0.93 -16.18
N PRO A 14 -5.42 0.71 -16.90
CA PRO A 14 -6.66 1.47 -16.70
C PRO A 14 -7.24 1.46 -15.28
N ASN A 15 -6.94 0.43 -14.49
CA ASN A 15 -7.53 0.21 -13.17
C ASN A 15 -6.51 0.42 -12.03
N CYS A 16 -5.32 0.97 -12.30
CA CYS A 16 -4.30 1.24 -11.29
C CYS A 16 -3.72 2.64 -11.46
N CYS A 17 -3.53 3.36 -10.36
CA CYS A 17 -2.94 4.70 -10.36
C CYS A 17 -1.42 4.67 -10.58
N LEU A 18 -0.77 3.57 -10.22
CA LEU A 18 0.67 3.37 -10.38
C LEU A 18 1.00 2.84 -11.77
N SER A 19 2.18 3.19 -12.26
CA SER A 19 2.81 2.49 -13.37
C SER A 19 3.36 1.14 -12.89
N LEU A 20 2.86 0.05 -13.46
CA LEU A 20 3.20 -1.30 -13.02
C LEU A 20 4.17 -1.98 -13.97
N SER A 21 5.07 -2.78 -13.39
CA SER A 21 5.99 -3.67 -14.11
C SER A 21 6.28 -4.91 -13.26
N THR A 22 6.80 -5.97 -13.88
CA THR A 22 7.22 -7.17 -13.15
C THR A 22 8.32 -6.89 -12.12
N PRO A 23 9.38 -6.11 -12.41
CA PRO A 23 10.38 -5.75 -11.41
C PRO A 23 9.79 -4.98 -10.23
N PHE A 24 8.88 -4.04 -10.47
CA PHE A 24 8.22 -3.27 -9.41
C PHE A 24 7.38 -4.14 -8.50
N LEU A 25 6.58 -5.04 -9.09
CA LEU A 25 5.77 -5.98 -8.34
C LEU A 25 6.64 -6.90 -7.46
N THR A 26 7.74 -7.38 -8.02
CA THR A 26 8.71 -8.23 -7.30
C THR A 26 9.36 -7.47 -6.14
N HIS A 27 9.71 -6.20 -6.35
CA HIS A 27 10.28 -5.36 -5.31
C HIS A 27 9.28 -5.14 -4.17
N LEU A 28 8.03 -4.78 -4.48
CA LEU A 28 6.98 -4.65 -3.46
C LEU A 28 6.79 -5.95 -2.68
N ALA A 29 6.61 -7.07 -3.37
CA ALA A 29 6.42 -8.36 -2.72
C ALA A 29 7.57 -8.74 -1.78
N SER A 30 8.81 -8.33 -2.08
CA SER A 30 9.98 -8.59 -1.23
C SER A 30 9.98 -7.80 0.09
N LEU A 31 9.23 -6.69 0.16
CA LEU A 31 9.10 -5.85 1.34
C LEU A 31 7.89 -6.25 2.20
N LEU A 32 6.85 -6.79 1.56
CA LEU A 32 5.61 -7.11 2.25
C LEU A 32 5.75 -8.35 3.15
N PRO A 33 5.03 -8.38 4.29
CA PRO A 33 4.98 -9.54 5.15
C PRO A 33 4.38 -10.76 4.43
N THR A 34 4.94 -11.93 4.72
CA THR A 34 4.43 -13.21 4.25
C THR A 34 3.52 -13.88 5.29
N HIS A 35 2.72 -14.84 4.84
CA HIS A 35 1.83 -15.65 5.69
C HIS A 35 2.56 -16.23 6.92
N PRO A 36 1.97 -16.19 8.14
CA PRO A 36 0.56 -15.90 8.47
C PRO A 36 0.20 -14.42 8.59
N HIS A 37 1.15 -13.52 8.38
CA HIS A 37 0.92 -12.08 8.44
C HIS A 37 0.34 -11.55 7.13
N PHE A 38 -0.17 -10.32 7.16
CA PHE A 38 -0.78 -9.67 6.01
C PHE A 38 -0.54 -8.16 6.00
N THR A 39 -0.68 -7.59 4.81
CA THR A 39 -0.69 -6.15 4.54
C THR A 39 -2.13 -5.67 4.39
N LEU A 40 -2.45 -4.51 4.97
CA LEU A 40 -3.71 -3.81 4.70
C LEU A 40 -3.47 -2.70 3.67
N SER A 41 -4.06 -2.83 2.48
CA SER A 41 -4.04 -1.80 1.43
C SER A 41 -5.20 -0.82 1.64
N ILE A 42 -4.89 0.40 2.04
CA ILE A 42 -5.88 1.40 2.43
C ILE A 42 -6.19 2.31 1.25
N GLY A 43 -7.46 2.30 0.81
CA GLY A 43 -7.86 2.94 -0.45
C GLY A 43 -7.46 2.10 -1.65
N SER A 44 -7.81 0.80 -1.63
CA SER A 44 -7.35 -0.18 -2.64
C SER A 44 -7.91 0.06 -4.04
N GLY A 45 -8.91 0.95 -4.19
CA GLY A 45 -9.52 1.27 -5.47
C GLY A 45 -10.08 0.01 -6.13
N SER A 46 -9.60 -0.29 -7.35
CA SER A 46 -10.05 -1.48 -8.08
C SER A 46 -9.52 -2.80 -7.52
N GLY A 47 -8.46 -2.76 -6.71
CA GLY A 47 -7.78 -3.95 -6.22
C GLY A 47 -6.79 -4.57 -7.21
N GLN A 48 -6.50 -3.92 -8.35
CA GLN A 48 -5.66 -4.48 -9.41
C GLN A 48 -4.22 -4.73 -8.96
N LEU A 49 -3.62 -3.81 -8.20
CA LEU A 49 -2.25 -3.97 -7.70
C LEU A 49 -2.16 -5.16 -6.74
N GLU A 50 -3.09 -5.21 -5.79
CA GLU A 50 -3.16 -6.21 -4.73
C GLU A 50 -3.31 -7.60 -5.33
N ALA A 51 -4.25 -7.77 -6.27
CA ALA A 51 -4.47 -9.02 -6.96
C ALA A 51 -3.28 -9.45 -7.83
N LEU A 52 -2.58 -8.50 -8.47
CA LEU A 52 -1.35 -8.80 -9.19
C LEU A 52 -0.27 -9.34 -8.24
N ILE A 53 -0.06 -8.69 -7.09
CA ILE A 53 0.93 -9.14 -6.10
C ILE A 53 0.58 -10.55 -5.62
N THR A 54 -0.63 -10.78 -5.11
CA THR A 54 -1.03 -12.06 -4.49
C THR A 54 -1.10 -13.21 -5.51
N THR A 55 -1.37 -12.93 -6.78
CA THR A 55 -1.34 -13.95 -7.85
C THR A 55 0.08 -14.39 -8.19
N ASN A 56 1.03 -13.45 -8.21
CA ASN A 56 2.43 -13.73 -8.59
C ASN A 56 3.31 -14.14 -7.39
N HIS A 57 2.92 -13.76 -6.17
CA HIS A 57 3.64 -14.01 -4.91
C HIS A 57 2.67 -14.59 -3.87
N ARG A 58 2.42 -15.90 -3.94
CA ARG A 58 1.34 -16.58 -3.20
C ARG A 58 1.53 -16.63 -1.68
N ASP A 59 2.74 -16.37 -1.21
CA ASP A 59 3.09 -16.27 0.21
C ASP A 59 2.77 -14.89 0.80
N VAL A 60 2.59 -13.88 -0.05
CA VAL A 60 2.16 -12.54 0.34
C VAL A 60 0.64 -12.49 0.43
N ARG A 61 0.11 -11.94 1.53
CA ARG A 61 -1.32 -11.72 1.75
C ARG A 61 -1.61 -10.23 1.86
N ILE A 62 -2.57 -9.76 1.07
CA ILE A 62 -3.02 -8.37 1.07
C ILE A 62 -4.54 -8.36 1.22
N GLU A 63 -5.03 -7.55 2.15
CA GLU A 63 -6.44 -7.23 2.30
C GLU A 63 -6.68 -5.78 1.86
N GLY A 64 -7.71 -5.54 1.07
CA GLY A 64 -8.05 -4.20 0.56
C GLY A 64 -9.09 -3.51 1.43
N VAL A 65 -8.95 -2.20 1.63
CA VAL A 65 -9.96 -1.33 2.26
C VAL A 65 -10.47 -0.35 1.23
N GLU A 66 -11.79 -0.30 1.03
CA GLU A 66 -12.42 0.69 0.15
C GLU A 66 -13.77 1.16 0.69
N VAL A 67 -14.20 2.36 0.28
CA VAL A 67 -15.48 2.94 0.73
C VAL A 67 -16.67 2.22 0.09
N ASN A 68 -16.52 1.78 -1.16
CA ASN A 68 -17.61 1.20 -1.93
C ASN A 68 -17.23 -0.19 -2.46
N SER A 69 -18.07 -1.17 -2.14
CA SER A 69 -17.91 -2.57 -2.55
C SER A 69 -17.95 -2.79 -4.06
N SER A 70 -18.56 -1.89 -4.84
CA SER A 70 -18.60 -2.00 -6.30
C SER A 70 -17.31 -1.54 -6.99
N VAL A 71 -16.34 -0.98 -6.25
CA VAL A 71 -15.11 -0.45 -6.83
C VAL A 71 -14.06 -1.54 -7.00
N ASN A 72 -13.92 -2.45 -6.02
CA ASN A 72 -12.99 -3.56 -6.11
C ASN A 72 -13.49 -4.58 -7.15
N LEU A 73 -12.66 -4.85 -8.17
CA LEU A 73 -12.95 -5.74 -9.30
C LEU A 73 -12.09 -7.02 -9.30
N TYR A 74 -11.05 -7.04 -8.46
CA TYR A 74 -9.96 -8.02 -8.53
C TYR A 74 -9.61 -8.72 -7.20
N ILE A 75 -9.89 -8.11 -6.06
CA ILE A 75 -9.66 -8.75 -4.74
C ILE A 75 -10.80 -9.76 -4.49
N GLU A 76 -10.50 -10.86 -3.80
CA GLU A 76 -11.52 -11.83 -3.38
C GLU A 76 -12.35 -11.27 -2.22
N GLU A 77 -13.65 -11.58 -2.16
CA GLU A 77 -14.58 -11.01 -1.17
C GLU A 77 -14.09 -11.14 0.29
N GLN A 78 -13.49 -12.29 0.62
CA GLN A 78 -12.94 -12.59 1.94
C GLN A 78 -11.76 -11.69 2.35
N ASP A 79 -11.06 -11.10 1.38
CA ASP A 79 -9.90 -10.23 1.58
C ASP A 79 -10.31 -8.73 1.37
N MET A 80 -11.61 -8.44 1.23
CA MET A 80 -12.15 -7.08 1.16
C MET A 80 -12.63 -6.59 2.52
N ASN A 81 -12.35 -5.33 2.80
CA ASN A 81 -12.85 -4.58 3.94
C ASN A 81 -13.51 -3.29 3.46
N PHE A 82 -14.61 -2.92 4.12
CA PHE A 82 -15.39 -1.73 3.74
C PHE A 82 -15.47 -0.74 4.89
N VAL A 83 -15.38 0.54 4.53
CA VAL A 83 -15.57 1.66 5.45
C VAL A 83 -16.66 2.59 4.93
N THR A 84 -17.38 3.29 5.81
CA THR A 84 -18.56 4.07 5.43
C THR A 84 -18.23 5.45 4.81
N GLY A 85 -16.95 5.82 4.76
CA GLY A 85 -16.53 7.09 4.18
C GLY A 85 -15.02 7.19 4.03
N THR A 86 -14.58 8.18 3.25
CA THR A 86 -13.16 8.42 2.92
C THR A 86 -12.25 8.63 4.12
N TRP A 87 -12.83 9.02 5.26
CA TRP A 87 -12.10 9.36 6.49
C TRP A 87 -12.19 8.31 7.60
N GLU A 88 -12.93 7.23 7.32
CA GLU A 88 -13.20 6.17 8.28
C GLU A 88 -12.03 5.18 8.32
N LEU A 89 -11.81 4.61 9.49
CA LEU A 89 -10.70 3.71 9.74
C LEU A 89 -11.17 2.26 9.76
N CYS A 90 -10.42 1.38 9.10
CA CYS A 90 -10.66 -0.06 9.16
C CYS A 90 -9.98 -0.67 10.39
N SER A 91 -10.75 -1.36 11.24
CA SER A 91 -10.22 -2.00 12.46
C SER A 91 -9.24 -3.14 12.21
N ARG A 92 -9.22 -3.73 11.01
CA ARG A 92 -8.19 -4.69 10.58
C ARG A 92 -6.78 -4.12 10.68
N ALA A 93 -6.62 -2.80 10.60
CA ALA A 93 -5.33 -2.13 10.68
C ALA A 93 -4.59 -2.45 11.99
N ALA A 94 -5.31 -2.70 13.09
CA ALA A 94 -4.72 -3.09 14.37
C ALA A 94 -3.97 -4.44 14.32
N GLN A 95 -4.31 -5.30 13.36
CA GLN A 95 -3.77 -6.67 13.23
C GLN A 95 -2.79 -6.82 12.07
N ALA A 96 -2.79 -5.88 11.12
CA ALA A 96 -1.92 -5.92 9.95
C ALA A 96 -0.46 -5.67 10.35
N LYS A 97 0.47 -6.40 9.74
CA LYS A 97 1.92 -6.19 9.96
C LYS A 97 2.49 -5.07 9.11
N ALA A 98 1.86 -4.81 7.96
CA ALA A 98 2.17 -3.67 7.13
C ALA A 98 0.89 -2.95 6.69
N TRP A 99 1.01 -1.65 6.46
CA TRP A 99 -0.01 -0.86 5.76
C TRP A 99 0.55 -0.38 4.44
N MET A 100 -0.30 -0.32 3.42
CA MET A 100 0.05 0.20 2.11
C MET A 100 -0.93 1.31 1.72
N PHE A 101 -0.40 2.48 1.39
CA PHE A 101 -1.15 3.63 0.89
C PHE A 101 -0.66 3.94 -0.53
N VAL A 102 -1.55 3.78 -1.51
CA VAL A 102 -1.26 4.06 -2.92
C VAL A 102 -1.99 5.32 -3.35
N TYR A 103 -1.23 6.34 -3.74
CA TYR A 103 -1.74 7.65 -4.13
C TYR A 103 -2.79 8.19 -3.13
N PRO A 104 -2.48 8.19 -1.81
CA PRO A 104 -3.41 8.75 -0.84
C PRO A 104 -3.68 10.21 -1.18
N ARG A 105 -4.93 10.64 -0.99
CA ARG A 105 -5.35 12.00 -1.37
C ARG A 105 -4.97 13.06 -0.35
N GLU A 106 -4.99 12.70 0.94
CA GLU A 106 -4.73 13.64 2.02
C GLU A 106 -3.94 12.98 3.17
N PRO A 107 -2.88 13.65 3.68
CA PRO A 107 -2.06 13.16 4.80
C PRO A 107 -2.84 12.85 6.08
N LYS A 108 -3.96 13.55 6.30
CA LYS A 108 -4.81 13.39 7.50
C LYS A 108 -5.32 11.97 7.72
N LEU A 109 -5.55 11.19 6.65
CA LEU A 109 -6.02 9.82 6.82
C LEU A 109 -4.90 8.94 7.39
N LEU A 110 -3.70 9.05 6.82
CA LEU A 110 -2.51 8.33 7.29
C LEU A 110 -2.20 8.69 8.75
N MET A 111 -2.28 9.96 9.12
CA MET A 111 -2.11 10.39 10.53
C MET A 111 -3.12 9.73 11.47
N LYS A 112 -4.40 9.66 11.09
CA LYS A 112 -5.43 9.01 11.90
C LYS A 112 -5.18 7.51 12.09
N TYR A 113 -4.72 6.82 11.03
CA TYR A 113 -4.33 5.40 11.14
C TYR A 113 -3.16 5.23 12.12
N ILE A 114 -2.13 6.06 12.02
CA ILE A 114 -0.98 6.03 12.92
C ILE A 114 -1.39 6.33 14.37
N GLU A 115 -2.18 7.37 14.60
CA GLU A 115 -2.65 7.74 15.94
C GLU A 115 -3.48 6.62 16.58
N THR A 116 -4.38 6.00 15.81
CA THR A 116 -5.34 5.01 16.34
C THR A 116 -4.73 3.63 16.48
N TYR A 117 -3.94 3.17 15.50
CA TYR A 117 -3.48 1.79 15.40
C TYR A 117 -1.96 1.65 15.34
N GLY A 118 -1.20 2.75 15.24
CA GLY A 118 0.26 2.72 15.10
C GLY A 118 0.98 2.10 16.30
N GLY A 119 0.35 2.07 17.48
CA GLY A 119 0.84 1.34 18.66
C GLY A 119 0.65 -0.18 18.60
N GLY A 120 -0.09 -0.70 17.62
CA GLY A 120 -0.39 -2.13 17.47
C GLY A 120 0.67 -2.92 16.70
N GLU A 121 0.21 -3.94 15.98
CA GLU A 121 1.05 -4.94 15.32
C GLU A 121 1.85 -4.42 14.11
N VAL A 122 1.44 -3.28 13.54
CA VAL A 122 2.07 -2.69 12.37
C VAL A 122 3.54 -2.36 12.65
N ALA A 123 4.40 -2.85 11.76
CA ALA A 123 5.84 -2.65 11.79
C ALA A 123 6.34 -1.81 10.61
N GLU A 124 5.61 -1.80 9.49
CA GLU A 124 6.01 -1.12 8.26
C GLU A 124 4.82 -0.42 7.60
N ILE A 125 5.05 0.79 7.09
CA ILE A 125 4.09 1.56 6.31
C ILE A 125 4.74 1.86 4.96
N LEU A 126 4.10 1.39 3.90
CA LEU A 126 4.48 1.69 2.52
C LEU A 126 3.59 2.82 2.03
N TRP A 127 4.21 3.90 1.56
CA TRP A 127 3.56 4.99 0.86
C TRP A 127 4.06 5.00 -0.58
N LEU A 128 3.15 4.99 -1.54
CA LEU A 128 3.45 4.98 -2.96
C LEU A 128 2.73 6.14 -3.64
N GLY A 129 3.47 6.97 -4.36
CA GLY A 129 2.90 8.17 -4.97
C GLY A 129 3.90 8.94 -5.82
N PRO A 130 3.47 10.08 -6.40
CA PRO A 130 4.38 11.00 -7.05
C PRO A 130 5.43 11.51 -6.05
N LYS A 131 6.69 11.58 -6.48
CA LYS A 131 7.81 12.08 -5.66
C LYS A 131 7.54 13.47 -5.07
N VAL A 132 6.87 14.32 -5.84
CA VAL A 132 6.52 15.69 -5.44
C VAL A 132 5.54 15.76 -4.27
N ASP A 133 4.75 14.72 -4.06
CA ASP A 133 3.74 14.68 -3.00
C ASP A 133 4.32 14.16 -1.68
N TRP A 134 5.45 13.43 -1.71
CA TRP A 134 6.02 12.81 -0.50
C TRP A 134 6.31 13.80 0.62
N SER A 135 6.74 15.03 0.29
CA SER A 135 7.02 16.06 1.30
C SER A 135 5.82 16.42 2.17
N ASP A 136 4.59 16.25 1.66
CA ASP A 136 3.37 16.50 2.42
C ASP A 136 3.07 15.38 3.43
N TYR A 137 3.69 14.21 3.26
CA TYR A 137 3.48 13.02 4.09
C TYR A 137 4.60 12.75 5.08
N GLU A 138 5.84 13.18 4.81
CA GLU A 138 7.00 12.95 5.69
C GLU A 138 6.73 13.39 7.14
N GLY A 139 6.10 14.56 7.32
CA GLY A 139 5.75 15.11 8.63
C GLY A 139 4.76 14.24 9.44
N CYS A 140 4.01 13.34 8.80
CA CYS A 140 3.03 12.48 9.47
C CYS A 140 3.66 11.50 10.46
N PHE A 141 4.95 11.18 10.28
CA PHE A 141 5.65 10.17 11.09
C PHE A 141 6.43 10.78 12.27
N GLU A 142 6.56 12.11 12.34
CA GLU A 142 7.40 12.84 13.31
C GLU A 142 7.06 12.55 14.77
N GLN A 143 5.79 12.35 15.10
CA GLN A 143 5.34 12.09 16.48
C GLN A 143 5.01 10.60 16.73
N SER A 144 5.41 9.72 15.82
CA SER A 144 5.14 8.28 15.89
C SER A 144 6.39 7.46 16.21
N GLY A 145 6.22 6.16 16.45
CA GLY A 145 7.33 5.19 16.56
C GLY A 145 7.98 4.80 15.22
N PHE A 146 7.46 5.31 14.10
CA PHE A 146 7.97 5.05 12.75
C PHE A 146 9.06 6.06 12.41
N LYS A 147 10.33 5.66 12.53
CA LYS A 147 11.50 6.54 12.43
C LYS A 147 12.50 6.12 11.37
N ASP A 148 12.50 4.86 10.97
CA ASP A 148 13.40 4.36 9.94
C ASP A 148 12.74 4.54 8.56
N VAL A 149 13.21 5.53 7.78
CA VAL A 149 12.64 5.91 6.50
C VAL A 149 13.59 5.47 5.36
N GLY A 150 13.12 4.58 4.51
CA GLY A 150 13.77 4.21 3.25
C GLY A 150 13.01 4.78 2.05
N ILE A 151 13.71 5.50 1.17
CA ILE A 151 13.13 6.10 -0.05
C ILE A 151 13.69 5.38 -1.27
N TYR A 152 12.80 4.88 -2.12
CA TYR A 152 13.13 4.15 -3.34
C TYR A 152 12.53 4.88 -4.55
N GLU A 153 13.39 5.51 -5.35
CA GLU A 153 12.98 6.13 -6.61
C GLU A 153 12.41 5.07 -7.56
N GLY A 154 11.23 5.34 -8.16
CA GLY A 154 10.51 4.37 -8.97
C GLY A 154 11.36 3.76 -10.08
N GLY A 155 12.12 4.59 -10.81
CA GLY A 155 13.01 4.13 -11.89
C GLY A 155 14.06 3.10 -11.44
N ASN A 156 14.48 3.10 -10.18
CA ASN A 156 15.45 2.15 -9.63
C ASN A 156 14.83 0.80 -9.24
N ILE A 157 13.52 0.79 -9.02
CA ILE A 157 12.77 -0.39 -8.58
C ILE A 157 11.76 -0.88 -9.64
N GLY A 158 11.81 -0.31 -10.85
CA GLY A 158 10.93 -0.68 -11.96
C GLY A 158 9.56 0.03 -11.97
N GLY A 159 9.35 1.03 -11.13
CA GLY A 159 8.22 1.98 -11.22
C GLY A 159 8.53 3.15 -12.16
N ALA A 160 7.60 4.10 -12.31
CA ALA A 160 7.86 5.27 -13.14
C ALA A 160 8.88 6.22 -12.48
N GLU A 161 9.63 6.99 -13.29
CA GLU A 161 10.68 7.89 -12.79
C GLU A 161 10.17 9.00 -11.85
N PHE A 162 8.91 9.40 -12.00
CA PHE A 162 8.29 10.42 -11.16
C PHE A 162 7.62 9.85 -9.91
N GLU A 163 7.54 8.52 -9.78
CA GLU A 163 6.97 7.83 -8.63
C GLU A 163 8.07 7.53 -7.60
N VAL A 164 7.67 7.41 -6.34
CA VAL A 164 8.54 6.98 -5.25
C VAL A 164 7.79 6.00 -4.35
N LEU A 165 8.53 5.04 -3.81
CA LEU A 165 8.11 4.22 -2.70
C LEU A 165 8.85 4.69 -1.45
N ALA A 166 8.11 5.20 -0.48
CA ALA A 166 8.61 5.46 0.85
C ALA A 166 8.21 4.31 1.77
N VAL A 167 9.19 3.72 2.43
CA VAL A 167 9.02 2.65 3.39
C VAL A 167 9.39 3.18 4.76
N VAL A 168 8.42 3.28 5.65
CA VAL A 168 8.63 3.79 7.00
C VAL A 168 8.43 2.67 8.01
N ARG A 169 9.49 2.37 8.76
CA ARG A 169 9.53 1.28 9.73
C ARG A 169 9.53 1.78 11.16
N LYS A 170 8.86 1.01 12.01
CA LYS A 170 8.89 1.20 13.45
C LYS A 170 10.28 0.85 13.96
N THR A 171 10.92 1.77 14.68
CA THR A 171 12.14 1.45 15.41
C THR A 171 11.75 0.79 16.72
N MET A 172 12.31 -0.39 17.01
CA MET A 172 12.15 -0.99 18.33
C MET A 172 12.77 -0.06 19.37
N SER A 173 11.94 0.41 20.31
CA SER A 173 12.39 1.12 21.52
C SER A 173 13.02 0.17 22.52
#